data_AF-A0A061NXD0-F1
#
_entry.id   AF-A0A061NXD0-F1
#
_cell.length_a   1.000
_cell.length_b   1.000
_cell.length_c   1.000
_cell.angle_alpha   90.00
_cell.angle_beta   90.00
_cell.angle_gamma   90.00
#
_symmetry.space_group_name_H-M   'P 1'
#
loop_
_entity.id
_entity.type
_entity.pdbx_description
1 polymer ?
#
loop_
_entity_poly.entity_id
_entity_poly.type
_entity_poly.pdbx_seq_one_letter_code
_entity_poly.pdbx_strand_id
1 'polypeptide(L)'
;MIHELRLRPDLSGHNIGKGTYAASNFQVFSWGEGTKLSIGNYCSISSDVKILLGGEHRSDWVTTYPFSVLDPHKHHIGHPQSKGNVTIGHDVWIAMGASILSGVTIGNGAIIAALAT
;
A
#
# COMPACT_ATOMS: atom_id res chain seq x y z
N MET A 1 -1.28 10.62 -17.15
CA MET A 1 -2.75 10.47 -17.30
C MET A 1 -3.34 10.29 -15.91
N ILE A 2 -4.53 10.83 -15.64
CA ILE A 2 -5.25 10.68 -14.37
C ILE A 2 -6.30 9.58 -14.53
N HIS A 3 -6.43 8.71 -13.53
CA HIS A 3 -7.37 7.59 -13.54
C HIS A 3 -8.20 7.55 -12.25
N GLU A 4 -9.51 7.36 -12.38
CA GLU A 4 -10.37 7.09 -11.22
C GLU A 4 -10.06 5.69 -10.68
N LEU A 5 -9.68 5.60 -9.41
CA LEU A 5 -9.11 4.37 -8.85
C LEU A 5 -10.13 3.23 -8.73
N ARG A 6 -11.41 3.52 -8.49
CA ARG A 6 -12.45 2.47 -8.42
C ARG A 6 -12.67 1.74 -9.74
N LEU A 7 -12.22 2.32 -10.87
CA LEU A 7 -12.36 1.74 -12.20
C LEU A 7 -11.14 0.91 -12.60
N ARG A 8 -10.11 0.84 -11.76
CA ARG A 8 -8.90 0.05 -11.98
C ARG A 8 -9.16 -1.42 -11.63
N PRO A 9 -9.12 -2.36 -12.60
CA PRO A 9 -9.41 -3.78 -12.34
C PRO A 9 -8.45 -4.43 -11.33
N ASP A 10 -7.19 -4.00 -11.32
CA ASP A 10 -6.16 -4.42 -10.37
C ASP A 10 -6.46 -4.04 -8.91
N LEU A 11 -7.39 -3.10 -8.68
CA LEU A 11 -7.82 -2.69 -7.34
C LEU A 11 -9.17 -3.28 -6.91
N SER A 12 -9.73 -4.23 -7.66
CA SER A 12 -11.06 -4.82 -7.39
C SER A 12 -11.16 -5.55 -6.03
N GLY A 13 -10.05 -5.99 -5.45
CA GLY A 13 -9.98 -6.59 -4.11
C GLY A 13 -9.92 -5.59 -2.95
N HIS A 14 -9.97 -4.28 -3.25
CA HIS A 14 -9.79 -3.18 -2.31
C HIS A 14 -11.03 -2.28 -2.23
N ASN A 15 -11.14 -1.53 -1.14
CA ASN A 15 -12.26 -0.60 -0.95
C ASN A 15 -11.84 0.79 -1.40
N ILE A 16 -12.32 1.25 -2.55
CA ILE A 16 -11.96 2.56 -3.11
C ILE A 16 -13.20 3.45 -3.21
N GLY A 17 -13.15 4.61 -2.55
CA GLY A 17 -14.24 5.59 -2.56
C GLY A 17 -14.44 6.26 -3.92
N LYS A 18 -15.65 6.82 -4.10
CA LYS A 18 -16.02 7.58 -5.31
C LYS A 18 -15.15 8.83 -5.47
N GLY A 19 -14.85 9.21 -6.70
CA GLY A 19 -14.13 10.46 -7.00
C GLY A 19 -12.66 10.46 -6.59
N THR A 20 -12.15 9.37 -6.00
CA THR A 20 -10.73 9.19 -5.71
C THR A 20 -10.00 8.81 -6.99
N TYR A 21 -8.94 9.56 -7.30
CA TYR A 21 -8.15 9.37 -8.49
C TYR A 21 -6.65 9.34 -8.18
N ALA A 22 -5.87 8.78 -9.10
CA ALA A 22 -4.42 8.92 -9.08
C ALA A 22 -3.86 9.34 -10.44
N ALA A 23 -2.74 10.06 -10.41
CA ALA A 23 -1.95 10.33 -11.59
C ALA A 23 -1.10 9.10 -12.00
N SER A 24 -0.12 9.30 -12.89
CA SER A 24 0.66 8.20 -13.47
C SER A 24 1.47 7.43 -12.43
N ASN A 25 1.64 6.12 -12.65
CA ASN A 25 2.52 5.26 -11.86
C ASN A 25 2.15 5.10 -10.38
N PHE A 26 0.88 5.32 -10.02
CA PHE A 26 0.32 4.86 -8.75
C PHE A 26 0.33 3.32 -8.69
N GLN A 27 0.89 2.76 -7.61
CA GLN A 27 1.08 1.32 -7.45
C GLN A 27 0.67 0.85 -6.06
N VAL A 28 0.04 -0.33 -6.01
CA VAL A 28 -0.27 -1.05 -4.77
C VAL A 28 0.46 -2.39 -4.83
N PHE A 29 1.28 -2.67 -3.84
CA PHE A 29 2.07 -3.89 -3.74
C PHE A 29 1.53 -4.80 -2.65
N SER A 30 1.48 -6.11 -2.92
CA SER A 30 1.09 -7.15 -1.96
C SER A 30 1.90 -8.41 -2.23
N TRP A 31 2.20 -9.19 -1.19
CA TRP A 31 2.96 -10.44 -1.27
C TRP A 31 2.16 -11.65 -0.73
N GLY A 32 0.84 -11.50 -0.61
CA GLY A 32 -0.05 -12.60 -0.22
C GLY A 32 -0.34 -12.70 1.28
N GLU A 33 0.01 -11.70 2.09
CA GLU A 33 -0.29 -11.67 3.52
C GLU A 33 -1.77 -11.41 3.86
N GLY A 34 -2.64 -11.29 2.85
CA GLY A 34 -4.09 -11.14 3.02
C GLY A 34 -4.55 -9.73 3.42
N THR A 35 -3.68 -8.74 3.32
CA THR A 35 -3.95 -7.35 3.66
C THR A 35 -4.66 -6.60 2.54
N LYS A 36 -5.46 -5.61 2.94
CA LYS A 36 -6.28 -4.81 2.04
C LYS A 36 -5.96 -3.32 2.17
N LEU A 37 -6.17 -2.64 1.05
CA LEU A 37 -6.24 -1.19 0.97
C LEU A 37 -7.69 -0.73 1.11
N SER A 38 -7.91 0.30 1.93
CA SER A 38 -9.14 1.09 1.92
C SER A 38 -8.78 2.56 1.70
N ILE A 39 -9.38 3.21 0.70
CA ILE A 39 -9.26 4.65 0.45
C ILE A 39 -10.66 5.26 0.44
N GLY A 40 -10.84 6.37 1.18
CA GLY A 40 -12.07 7.11 1.22
C GLY A 40 -12.42 7.79 -0.10
N ASN A 41 -13.44 8.64 -0.04
CA ASN A 41 -13.95 9.38 -1.19
C ASN A 41 -13.11 10.63 -1.45
N TYR A 42 -13.09 11.05 -2.71
CA TYR A 42 -12.55 12.35 -3.16
C TYR A 42 -11.09 12.61 -2.77
N CYS A 43 -10.24 11.57 -2.74
CA CYS A 43 -8.81 11.74 -2.53
C CYS A 43 -8.08 12.12 -3.84
N SER A 44 -7.06 12.95 -3.70
CA SER A 44 -6.20 13.41 -4.80
C SER A 44 -4.83 12.77 -4.65
N ILE A 45 -4.46 11.86 -5.55
CA ILE A 45 -3.19 11.12 -5.45
C ILE A 45 -2.29 11.48 -6.64
N SER A 46 -1.10 11.98 -6.34
CA SER A 46 -0.14 12.40 -7.36
C SER A 46 0.62 11.22 -7.96
N SER A 47 1.53 11.52 -8.89
CA SER A 47 2.31 10.49 -9.58
C SER A 47 3.25 9.77 -8.62
N ASP A 48 3.60 8.53 -8.98
CA ASP A 48 4.64 7.73 -8.31
C ASP A 48 4.38 7.40 -6.83
N VAL A 49 3.15 7.57 -6.36
CA VAL A 49 2.73 7.15 -5.02
C VAL A 49 2.68 5.62 -4.93
N LYS A 50 3.26 5.07 -3.87
CA LYS A 50 3.34 3.62 -3.63
C LYS A 50 2.64 3.27 -2.33
N ILE A 51 1.76 2.28 -2.38
CA ILE A 51 1.15 1.68 -1.20
C ILE A 51 1.69 0.26 -1.05
N LEU A 52 2.34 -0.05 0.06
CA LEU A 52 2.89 -1.38 0.35
C LEU A 52 2.01 -2.06 1.39
N LEU A 53 1.33 -3.14 1.01
CA LEU A 53 0.43 -3.88 1.90
C LEU A 53 1.15 -4.99 2.70
N GLY A 54 2.45 -5.19 2.47
CA GLY A 54 3.26 -6.23 3.09
C GLY A 54 4.67 -6.22 2.51
N GLY A 55 5.28 -7.39 2.39
CA GLY A 55 6.62 -7.58 1.85
C GLY A 55 7.73 -7.28 2.86
N GLU A 56 7.37 -7.08 4.13
CA GLU A 56 8.35 -6.71 5.14
C GLU A 56 9.17 -7.93 5.57
N HIS A 57 10.47 -7.71 5.81
CA HIS A 57 11.34 -8.72 6.39
C HIS A 57 11.10 -8.80 7.92
N ARG A 58 11.33 -9.99 8.49
CA ARG A 58 11.18 -10.25 9.94
C ARG A 58 12.35 -9.67 10.72
N SER A 59 12.23 -8.42 11.15
CA SER A 59 13.22 -7.74 12.01
C SER A 59 13.22 -8.25 13.46
N ASP A 60 12.22 -9.03 13.83
CA ASP A 60 12.04 -9.71 15.12
C ASP A 60 12.65 -11.12 15.15
N TRP A 61 13.15 -11.63 14.02
CA TRP A 61 13.81 -12.93 13.91
C TRP A 61 15.34 -12.81 14.04
N VAL A 62 16.02 -13.95 14.17
CA VAL A 62 17.49 -14.03 14.23
C VAL A 62 18.16 -13.46 12.97
N THR A 63 17.45 -13.45 11.84
CA THR A 63 17.93 -12.88 10.57
C THR A 63 16.76 -12.35 9.76
N THR A 64 17.02 -11.28 9.02
CA THR A 64 16.10 -10.76 8.01
C THR A 64 16.25 -11.47 6.66
N TYR A 65 17.22 -12.38 6.49
CA TYR A 65 17.43 -13.05 5.21
C TYR A 65 16.23 -13.94 4.83
N PRO A 66 15.69 -13.80 3.60
CA PRO A 66 14.42 -14.41 3.21
C PRO A 66 14.63 -15.86 2.73
N PHE A 67 15.11 -16.75 3.61
CA PHE A 67 15.42 -18.14 3.25
C PHE A 67 14.29 -18.84 2.52
N SER A 68 13.05 -18.69 2.96
CA SER A 68 11.90 -19.34 2.34
C SER A 68 11.44 -18.78 1.00
N VAL A 69 11.93 -17.59 0.64
CA VAL A 69 11.68 -17.00 -0.67
C VAL A 69 12.75 -17.44 -1.67
N LEU A 70 14.00 -17.59 -1.20
CA LEU A 70 15.15 -17.86 -2.07
C LEU A 70 15.53 -19.35 -2.14
N ASP A 71 15.10 -20.16 -1.19
CA ASP A 71 15.38 -21.58 -1.11
C ASP A 71 14.07 -22.36 -0.95
N PRO A 72 13.61 -23.07 -2.00
CA PRO A 72 12.35 -23.79 -1.99
C PRO A 72 12.35 -24.99 -1.03
N HIS A 73 13.49 -25.39 -0.47
CA HIS A 73 13.57 -26.45 0.53
C HIS A 73 13.44 -25.93 1.97
N LYS A 74 13.41 -24.60 2.17
CA LYS A 74 13.26 -23.97 3.48
C LYS A 74 11.88 -23.36 3.61
N HIS A 75 11.04 -23.90 4.50
CA HIS A 75 9.68 -23.40 4.72
C HIS A 75 9.53 -22.79 6.11
N HIS A 76 9.63 -21.47 6.18
CA HIS A 76 9.39 -20.66 7.37
C HIS A 76 8.08 -19.92 7.17
N ILE A 77 7.11 -20.21 8.04
CA ILE A 77 5.78 -19.60 8.02
C ILE A 77 5.90 -18.17 8.57
N GLY A 78 5.19 -17.22 7.96
CA GLY A 78 5.10 -15.84 8.43
C GLY A 78 6.20 -14.92 7.90
N HIS A 79 6.83 -15.25 6.77
CA HIS A 79 7.68 -14.36 6.00
C HIS A 79 7.28 -14.44 4.50
N PRO A 80 7.07 -13.32 3.79
CA PRO A 80 7.14 -11.93 4.27
C PRO A 80 6.05 -11.60 5.29
N GLN A 81 6.24 -10.52 6.04
CA GLN A 81 5.28 -10.04 7.03
C GLN A 81 4.58 -8.75 6.58
N SER A 82 3.48 -8.46 7.27
CA SER A 82 2.75 -7.21 7.14
C SER A 82 2.33 -6.70 8.52
N LYS A 83 2.30 -5.37 8.67
CA LYS A 83 1.71 -4.69 9.83
C LYS A 83 0.18 -4.52 9.69
N GLY A 84 -0.43 -5.05 8.63
CA GLY A 84 -1.87 -5.07 8.44
C GLY A 84 -2.36 -4.14 7.32
N ASN A 85 -3.67 -3.89 7.32
CA ASN A 85 -4.33 -3.10 6.30
C ASN A 85 -3.82 -1.65 6.26
N VAL A 86 -3.87 -1.05 5.07
CA VAL A 86 -3.68 0.39 4.91
C VAL A 86 -5.04 1.06 4.80
N THR A 87 -5.29 2.07 5.63
CA THR A 87 -6.54 2.83 5.63
C THR A 87 -6.26 4.30 5.37
N ILE A 88 -6.81 4.84 4.30
CA ILE A 88 -6.73 6.24 3.92
C ILE A 88 -8.14 6.82 4.00
N GLY A 89 -8.30 7.89 4.75
CA GLY A 89 -9.57 8.58 4.96
C GLY A 89 -10.14 9.24 3.70
N HIS A 90 -11.11 10.11 3.91
CA HIS A 90 -11.72 10.95 2.88
C HIS A 90 -10.93 12.24 2.68
N ASP A 91 -10.98 12.80 1.47
CA ASP A 91 -10.41 14.11 1.17
C ASP A 91 -8.91 14.23 1.51
N VAL A 92 -8.15 13.17 1.24
CA VAL A 92 -6.70 13.14 1.47
C VAL A 92 -5.98 13.57 0.19
N TRP A 93 -4.99 14.45 0.32
CA TRP A 93 -4.04 14.74 -0.75
C TRP A 93 -2.71 14.04 -0.48
N ILE A 94 -2.29 13.18 -1.41
CA ILE A 94 -0.99 12.50 -1.36
C ILE A 94 -0.11 13.03 -2.49
N ALA A 95 0.94 13.76 -2.12
CA ALA A 95 1.84 14.36 -3.08
C ALA A 95 2.83 13.34 -3.67
N MET A 96 3.51 13.79 -4.72
CA MET A 96 4.29 12.94 -5.63
C MET A 96 5.33 12.08 -4.91
N GLY A 97 5.41 10.81 -5.28
CA GLY A 97 6.47 9.90 -4.82
C GLY A 97 6.37 9.45 -3.35
N ALA A 98 5.30 9.80 -2.62
CA ALA A 98 5.12 9.32 -1.26
C ALA A 98 4.94 7.80 -1.20
N SER A 99 5.47 7.16 -0.16
CA SER A 99 5.31 5.73 0.12
C SER A 99 4.52 5.54 1.41
N ILE A 100 3.49 4.69 1.36
CA ILE A 100 2.67 4.35 2.52
C ILE A 100 2.89 2.87 2.85
N LEU A 101 3.44 2.58 4.02
CA LEU A 101 3.73 1.21 4.46
C LEU A 101 2.50 0.51 5.06
N SER A 102 2.62 -0.81 5.20
CA SER A 102 1.56 -1.64 5.75
C SER A 102 1.17 -1.19 7.17
N GLY A 103 -0.10 -1.36 7.54
CA GLY A 103 -0.62 -0.95 8.85
C GLY A 103 -0.84 0.56 9.04
N VAL A 104 -0.45 1.42 8.09
CA VAL A 104 -0.65 2.88 8.23
C VAL A 104 -2.13 3.26 8.12
N THR A 105 -2.57 4.14 9.02
CA THR A 105 -3.87 4.80 8.96
C THR A 105 -3.70 6.31 8.79
N ILE A 106 -4.29 6.87 7.73
CA ILE A 106 -4.28 8.30 7.41
C ILE A 106 -5.68 8.87 7.64
N GLY A 107 -5.77 9.90 8.48
CA GLY A 107 -7.03 10.57 8.80
C GLY A 107 -7.62 11.38 7.63
N ASN A 108 -8.90 11.74 7.75
CA ASN A 108 -9.59 12.58 6.76
C ASN A 108 -8.94 13.96 6.65
N GLY A 109 -8.90 14.53 5.44
CA GLY A 109 -8.36 15.88 5.21
C GLY A 109 -6.85 16.01 5.32
N ALA A 110 -6.13 14.89 5.54
CA ALA A 110 -4.68 14.92 5.68
C ALA A 110 -3.98 15.28 4.36
N ILE A 111 -2.80 15.89 4.48
CA ILE A 111 -1.91 16.17 3.37
C ILE A 111 -0.59 15.44 3.62
N ILE A 112 -0.21 14.57 2.69
CA ILE A 112 1.05 13.84 2.73
C ILE A 112 2.04 14.53 1.79
N ALA A 113 3.16 14.99 2.35
CA ALA A 113 4.20 15.68 1.61
C ALA A 113 4.83 14.79 0.53
N ALA A 114 5.37 15.42 -0.51
CA ALA A 114 6.05 14.71 -1.58
C ALA A 114 7.26 13.96 -1.01
N LEU A 115 7.52 12.75 -1.51
CA LEU A 115 8.61 11.88 -1.08
C LEU A 115 8.60 11.47 0.41
N ALA A 116 7.49 11.66 1.13
CA ALA A 116 7.35 11.15 2.49
C ALA A 116 7.28 9.60 2.52
N THR A 117 7.78 9.00 3.60
CA THR A 117 7.79 7.55 3.86
C THR A 117 7.33 7.23 5.27
#